data_AF-A0A8D8JXX9-F1
#
_entry.id   AF-A0A8D8JXX9-F1
#
_cell.length_a   1.000
_cell.length_b   1.000
_cell.length_c   1.000
_cell.angle_alpha   90.00
_cell.angle_beta   90.00
_cell.angle_gamma   90.00
#
_symmetry.space_group_name_H-M   'P 1'
#
loop_
_entity.id
_entity.type
_entity.pdbx_description
1 polymer ?
#
loop_
_entity_poly.entity_id
_entity_poly.type
_entity_poly.pdbx_seq_one_letter_code
_entity_poly.pdbx_strand_id
1 'polypeptide(L)'
;MADPAPETTDKELATNVENLSLGQEPKVEKQEVKKIDIILHATGSAPILKQKKWAVDQEKPISAIIKFIHKYLKLEPGEKLFLYINQTFAPSPDQIIKNLYECYGANGKLVLHYAKSQAWG
;
A
#
# COMPACT_ATOMS: atom_id res chain seq x y z
N MET A 1 0.95 -35.23 61.19
CA MET A 1 0.76 -34.80 59.80
C MET A 1 0.88 -33.29 59.77
N ALA A 2 1.38 -32.72 58.67
CA ALA A 2 2.05 -31.42 58.68
C ALA A 2 1.17 -30.21 59.01
N ASP A 3 1.83 -29.17 59.52
CA ASP A 3 1.36 -27.82 59.82
C ASP A 3 0.95 -27.01 58.56
N PRO A 4 0.27 -25.84 58.73
CA PRO A 4 -0.46 -25.17 57.66
C PRO A 4 0.40 -24.31 56.73
N ALA A 5 -0.22 -23.81 55.66
CA ALA A 5 0.37 -22.84 54.75
C ALA A 5 0.56 -21.46 55.39
N PRO A 6 1.65 -20.76 55.01
CA PRO A 6 1.66 -19.30 54.96
C PRO A 6 2.03 -18.76 53.56
N GLU A 7 1.57 -17.54 53.30
CA GLU A 7 1.70 -16.76 52.07
C GLU A 7 2.91 -15.79 52.16
N THR A 8 3.62 -15.56 51.04
CA THR A 8 4.45 -14.37 50.67
C THR A 8 5.10 -14.66 49.28
N THR A 9 4.94 -13.86 48.20
CA THR A 9 5.49 -12.51 47.90
C THR A 9 7.02 -12.58 47.64
N ASP A 10 7.61 -12.17 46.50
CA ASP A 10 7.21 -11.14 45.49
C ASP A 10 7.78 -11.38 44.05
N LYS A 11 7.52 -10.43 43.11
CA LYS A 11 8.15 -10.07 41.81
C LYS A 11 7.45 -10.52 40.51
N GLU A 12 6.63 -9.69 39.87
CA GLU A 12 6.92 -8.42 39.15
C GLU A 12 7.53 -8.60 37.75
N LEU A 13 6.66 -8.52 36.72
CA LEU A 13 6.97 -7.81 35.48
C LEU A 13 5.79 -6.88 35.16
N ALA A 14 6.05 -5.59 35.16
CA ALA A 14 5.09 -4.57 34.74
C ALA A 14 4.97 -4.52 33.20
N THR A 15 3.79 -4.17 32.70
CA THR A 15 3.57 -2.90 31.98
C THR A 15 2.07 -2.70 31.75
N ASN A 16 1.55 -1.58 32.25
CA ASN A 16 0.14 -1.23 32.13
C ASN A 16 -0.20 -0.88 30.68
N VAL A 17 -1.32 -1.41 30.17
CA VAL A 17 -1.96 -0.94 28.92
C VAL A 17 -3.39 -0.45 29.18
N GLU A 18 -3.54 0.31 30.27
CA GLU A 18 -4.68 1.21 30.40
C GLU A 18 -4.43 2.45 29.53
N ASN A 19 -5.20 2.60 28.45
CA ASN A 19 -6.18 3.68 28.29
C ASN A 19 -6.57 3.84 26.81
N LEU A 20 -7.77 3.37 26.45
CA LEU A 20 -8.43 3.68 25.16
C LEU A 20 -9.82 4.25 25.44
N SER A 21 -9.84 5.39 26.14
CA SER A 21 -11.06 6.19 26.27
C SER A 21 -11.43 6.87 24.96
N LEU A 22 -12.50 6.36 24.35
CA LEU A 22 -13.63 7.09 23.77
C LEU A 22 -13.36 8.36 22.92
N GLY A 23 -13.95 8.33 21.72
CA GLY A 23 -14.62 9.52 21.17
C GLY A 23 -13.78 10.37 20.23
N GLN A 24 -13.81 10.01 18.94
CA GLN A 24 -13.65 11.00 17.89
C GLN A 24 -14.84 10.87 16.93
N GLU A 25 -15.77 11.81 17.06
CA GLU A 25 -16.87 11.99 16.11
C GLU A 25 -16.28 12.11 14.69
N PRO A 26 -16.82 11.42 13.68
CA PRO A 26 -16.36 11.58 12.31
C PRO A 26 -16.79 12.96 11.79
N LYS A 27 -15.96 13.95 12.08
CA LYS A 27 -16.08 15.31 11.58
C LYS A 27 -15.98 15.25 10.05
N VAL A 28 -17.12 15.37 9.38
CA VAL A 28 -17.22 15.37 7.90
C VAL A 28 -16.70 16.71 7.38
N GLU A 29 -15.39 16.93 7.54
CA GLU A 29 -14.66 17.89 6.74
C GLU A 29 -14.69 17.40 5.29
N LYS A 30 -14.95 18.30 4.34
CA LYS A 30 -14.83 17.99 2.92
C LYS A 30 -13.41 17.48 2.67
N GLN A 31 -13.26 16.18 2.51
CA GLN A 31 -11.98 15.59 2.16
C GLN A 31 -11.58 16.11 0.78
N GLU A 32 -10.65 17.08 0.76
CA GLU A 32 -9.85 17.30 -0.43
C GLU A 32 -9.22 15.96 -0.79
N VAL A 33 -9.52 15.45 -1.99
CA VAL A 33 -8.99 14.17 -2.46
C VAL A 33 -7.48 14.30 -2.59
N LYS A 34 -6.76 13.90 -1.55
CA LYS A 34 -5.30 13.96 -1.48
C LYS A 34 -4.73 13.05 -2.56
N LYS A 35 -3.95 13.63 -3.47
CA LYS A 35 -3.36 12.91 -4.59
C LYS A 35 -1.89 12.62 -4.34
N ILE A 36 -1.45 11.45 -4.80
CA ILE A 36 -0.05 11.04 -4.84
C ILE A 36 0.41 11.09 -6.30
N ASP A 37 1.60 11.65 -6.51
CA ASP A 37 2.28 11.57 -7.80
C ASP A 37 2.87 10.16 -7.98
N ILE A 38 2.44 9.48 -9.05
CA ILE A 38 3.02 8.21 -9.49
C ILE A 38 3.78 8.39 -10.80
N ILE A 39 4.86 7.64 -10.98
CA ILE A 39 5.58 7.52 -12.25
C ILE A 39 5.41 6.09 -12.76
N LEU A 40 4.95 5.96 -14.01
CA LEU A 40 4.74 4.69 -14.70
C LEU A 40 5.85 4.46 -15.75
N HIS A 41 6.66 3.42 -15.53
CA HIS A 41 7.72 2.97 -16.45
C HIS A 41 7.32 1.68 -17.16
N ALA A 42 7.41 1.66 -18.49
CA ALA A 42 7.30 0.42 -19.26
C ALA A 42 8.54 -0.45 -19.05
N THR A 43 8.34 -1.77 -18.98
CA THR A 43 9.40 -2.77 -18.83
C THR A 43 9.29 -3.82 -19.94
N GLY A 44 10.44 -4.25 -20.48
CA GLY A 44 10.51 -5.24 -21.54
C GLY A 44 9.77 -4.79 -22.80
N SER A 45 8.89 -5.65 -23.31
CA SER A 45 8.08 -5.40 -24.51
C SER A 45 6.76 -4.66 -24.25
N ALA A 46 6.53 -4.12 -23.05
CA ALA A 46 5.30 -3.39 -22.74
C ALA A 46 5.23 -2.03 -23.48
N PRO A 47 4.08 -1.65 -24.07
CA PRO A 47 3.93 -0.37 -24.77
C PRO A 47 4.16 0.84 -23.83
N ILE A 48 4.90 1.84 -24.31
CA ILE A 48 5.26 3.02 -23.51
C ILE A 48 4.10 4.02 -23.43
N LEU A 49 3.70 4.39 -22.22
CA LEU A 49 2.74 5.48 -21.98
C LEU A 49 3.34 6.84 -22.43
N LYS A 50 2.56 7.61 -23.20
CA LYS A 50 2.94 8.96 -23.66
C LYS A 50 3.21 9.91 -22.49
N GLN A 51 2.42 9.81 -21.43
CA GLN A 51 2.60 10.53 -20.18
C GLN A 51 2.97 9.53 -19.08
N LYS A 52 4.13 9.75 -18.43
CA LYS A 52 4.65 8.85 -17.38
C LYS A 52 4.23 9.27 -15.97
N LYS A 53 4.09 10.58 -15.71
CA LYS A 53 3.70 11.13 -14.41
C LYS A 53 2.19 11.33 -14.32
N TRP A 54 1.57 10.83 -13.25
CA TRP A 54 0.13 10.92 -13.00
C TRP A 54 -0.14 11.25 -11.53
N ALA A 55 -1.07 12.17 -11.25
CA ALA A 55 -1.57 12.42 -9.91
C ALA A 55 -2.82 11.58 -9.67
N VAL A 56 -2.74 10.60 -8.77
CA VAL A 56 -3.82 9.63 -8.50
C VAL A 56 -4.34 9.78 -7.08
N ASP A 57 -5.63 9.46 -6.88
CA ASP A 57 -6.27 9.41 -5.58
C ASP A 57 -5.57 8.36 -4.68
N GLN A 58 -5.09 8.79 -3.52
CA GLN A 58 -4.29 7.96 -2.61
C GLN A 58 -5.07 6.77 -2.02
N GLU A 59 -6.40 6.89 -1.93
CA GLU A 59 -7.26 5.87 -1.30
C GLU A 59 -7.67 4.76 -2.28
N LYS A 60 -7.24 4.86 -3.54
CA LYS A 60 -7.49 3.81 -4.53
C LYS A 60 -6.54 2.63 -4.33
N PRO A 61 -7.00 1.39 -4.62
CA PRO A 61 -6.15 0.22 -4.65
C PRO A 61 -5.31 0.16 -5.93
N ILE A 62 -4.21 -0.59 -5.91
CA ILE A 62 -3.32 -0.81 -7.07
C ILE A 62 -4.07 -1.36 -8.29
N SER A 63 -5.12 -2.17 -8.11
CA SER A 63 -5.96 -2.66 -9.19
C SER A 63 -6.59 -1.54 -10.04
N ALA A 64 -6.79 -0.34 -9.49
CA ALA A 64 -7.23 0.83 -10.25
C ALA A 64 -6.15 1.31 -11.24
N ILE A 65 -4.87 1.27 -10.86
CA ILE A 65 -3.73 1.62 -11.72
C ILE A 65 -3.55 0.58 -12.83
N ILE A 66 -3.66 -0.71 -12.50
CA ILE A 66 -3.60 -1.81 -13.48
C ILE A 66 -4.71 -1.63 -14.54
N LYS A 67 -5.97 -1.42 -14.09
CA LYS A 67 -7.12 -1.15 -14.98
C LYS A 67 -6.93 0.12 -15.81
N PHE A 68 -6.37 1.18 -15.24
CA PHE A 68 -6.05 2.42 -15.95
C PHE A 68 -5.05 2.19 -17.10
N ILE A 69 -3.93 1.53 -16.83
CA ILE A 69 -2.91 1.24 -17.85
C ILE A 69 -3.50 0.35 -18.96
N HIS A 70 -4.24 -0.69 -18.59
CA HIS A 70 -4.89 -1.60 -19.53
C HIS A 70 -5.85 -0.87 -20.47
N LYS A 71 -6.66 0.05 -19.94
CA LYS A 71 -7.57 0.90 -20.75
C LYS A 71 -6.82 1.92 -21.60
N TYR A 72 -5.78 2.56 -21.05
CA TYR A 72 -5.02 3.61 -21.74
C TYR A 72 -4.21 3.04 -22.92
N LEU A 73 -3.56 1.89 -22.73
CA LEU A 73 -2.79 1.20 -23.76
C LEU A 73 -3.67 0.36 -24.71
N LYS A 74 -4.99 0.28 -24.47
CA LYS A 74 -5.95 -0.52 -25.23
C LYS A 74 -5.54 -2.01 -25.34
N LEU A 75 -5.08 -2.59 -24.25
CA LEU A 75 -4.72 -4.01 -24.18
C LEU A 75 -5.98 -4.86 -24.33
N GLU A 76 -5.85 -6.07 -24.89
CA GLU A 76 -6.99 -7.00 -25.01
C GLU A 76 -7.36 -7.60 -23.63
N PRO A 77 -8.62 -7.98 -23.37
CA PRO A 77 -9.06 -8.46 -22.06
C PRO A 77 -8.34 -9.72 -21.52
N GLY A 78 -7.64 -10.46 -22.38
CA GLY A 78 -6.82 -11.61 -22.00
C GLY A 78 -5.33 -11.28 -21.75
N GLU A 79 -4.87 -10.06 -22.05
CA GLU A 79 -3.48 -9.69 -21.82
C GLU A 79 -3.20 -9.47 -20.33
N LYS A 80 -2.20 -10.17 -19.81
CA LYS A 80 -1.74 -9.97 -18.43
C LYS A 80 -0.92 -8.68 -18.35
N LEU A 81 -1.13 -7.92 -17.28
CA LEU A 81 -0.32 -6.76 -16.94
C LEU A 81 0.17 -6.90 -15.51
N PHE A 82 1.48 -7.00 -15.36
CA PHE A 82 2.17 -7.04 -14.08
C PHE A 82 2.59 -5.62 -13.70
N LEU A 83 2.53 -5.30 -12.40
CA LEU A 83 2.96 -4.01 -11.85
C LEU A 83 3.93 -4.27 -10.71
N TYR A 84 4.99 -3.47 -10.63
CA TYR A 84 6.10 -3.63 -9.72
C TYR A 84 6.47 -2.31 -9.04
N ILE A 85 6.84 -2.37 -7.77
CA ILE A 85 7.44 -1.25 -7.04
C ILE A 85 8.96 -1.40 -7.08
N ASN A 86 9.68 -0.30 -7.33
CA ASN A 86 11.14 -0.20 -7.26
C ASN A 86 11.94 -1.31 -7.99
N GLN A 87 11.36 -1.95 -9.02
CA GLN A 87 11.96 -3.06 -9.78
C GLN A 87 12.30 -4.30 -8.93
N THR A 88 11.52 -4.57 -7.88
CA THR A 88 11.74 -5.72 -6.99
C THR A 88 10.53 -6.64 -6.89
N PHE A 89 9.42 -6.19 -6.31
CA PHE A 89 8.25 -7.03 -6.04
C PHE A 89 6.97 -6.48 -6.66
N ALA A 90 5.99 -7.37 -6.89
CA ALA A 90 4.64 -7.00 -7.32
C ALA A 90 3.72 -6.83 -6.10
N PRO A 91 3.19 -5.62 -5.81
CA PRO A 91 2.21 -5.44 -4.75
C PRO A 91 0.90 -6.19 -5.06
N SER A 92 0.15 -6.56 -4.01
CA SER A 92 -1.18 -7.13 -4.19
C SER A 92 -2.12 -6.10 -4.85
N PRO A 93 -2.99 -6.49 -5.80
CA PRO A 93 -3.93 -5.57 -6.45
C PRO A 93 -4.86 -4.82 -5.48
N ASP A 94 -5.06 -5.34 -4.27
CA ASP A 94 -5.94 -4.76 -3.26
C ASP A 94 -5.22 -3.79 -2.30
N GLN A 95 -3.88 -3.69 -2.36
CA GLN A 95 -3.12 -2.74 -1.55
C GLN A 95 -3.42 -1.30 -1.96
N ILE A 96 -3.60 -0.44 -0.97
CA ILE A 96 -3.90 0.99 -1.12
C ILE A 96 -2.63 1.75 -1.53
N ILE A 97 -2.76 2.65 -2.51
CA ILE A 97 -1.64 3.44 -3.05
C ILE A 97 -0.95 4.27 -1.95
N LYS A 98 -1.72 4.85 -1.03
CA LYS A 98 -1.21 5.58 0.14
C LYS A 98 -0.16 4.77 0.92
N ASN A 99 -0.50 3.56 1.36
CA ASN A 99 0.36 2.73 2.19
C ASN A 99 1.67 2.36 1.44
N LEU A 100 1.57 2.13 0.13
CA LEU A 100 2.72 1.80 -0.71
C LEU A 100 3.62 3.03 -0.96
N TYR A 101 3.04 4.23 -1.04
CA TYR A 101 3.79 5.48 -1.10
C TYR A 101 4.47 5.82 0.23
N GLU A 102 3.83 5.57 1.37
CA GLU A 102 4.41 5.80 2.71
C GLU A 102 5.63 4.88 2.96
N CYS A 103 5.61 3.64 2.47
CA CYS A 103 6.72 2.69 2.62
C CYS A 103 7.80 2.79 1.52
N TYR A 104 7.43 3.12 0.28
CA TYR A 104 8.32 2.96 -0.90
C TYR A 104 8.41 4.21 -1.80
N GLY A 105 7.72 5.30 -1.43
CA GLY A 105 7.81 6.58 -2.13
C GLY A 105 9.18 7.23 -1.96
N ALA A 106 9.67 7.88 -3.01
CA ALA A 106 10.96 8.57 -3.02
C ALA A 106 10.82 9.90 -3.79
N ASN A 107 11.44 10.98 -3.30
CA ASN A 107 11.40 12.30 -3.94
C ASN A 107 9.97 12.81 -4.24
N GLY A 108 9.02 12.59 -3.32
CA GLY A 108 7.63 13.05 -3.44
C GLY A 108 6.77 12.27 -4.46
N LYS A 109 7.20 11.08 -4.89
CA LYS A 109 6.50 10.26 -5.89
C LYS A 109 6.66 8.75 -5.62
N LEU A 110 5.70 7.94 -6.07
CA LEU A 110 5.84 6.47 -6.11
C LEU A 110 6.25 6.03 -7.52
N VAL A 111 7.33 5.26 -7.65
CA VAL A 111 7.80 4.76 -8.95
C VAL A 111 7.33 3.33 -9.17
N LEU A 112 6.54 3.13 -10.23
CA LEU A 112 5.90 1.88 -10.60
C LEU A 112 6.36 1.45 -12.00
N HIS A 113 6.65 0.16 -12.14
CA HIS A 113 7.08 -0.44 -13.40
C HIS A 113 6.03 -1.44 -13.87
N TYR A 114 5.63 -1.40 -15.14
CA TYR A 114 4.64 -2.31 -15.69
C TYR A 114 5.18 -3.15 -16.85
N ALA A 115 4.76 -4.41 -16.91
CA ALA A 115 5.25 -5.41 -17.88
C ALA A 115 4.11 -6.31 -18.38
N LYS A 116 4.20 -6.80 -19.62
CA LYS A 116 3.26 -7.82 -20.17
C LYS A 116 3.61 -9.25 -19.74
N SER A 117 4.86 -9.50 -19.43
CA SER A 117 5.38 -10.74 -18.84
C SER A 117 5.86 -10.48 -17.41
N GLN A 118 6.05 -11.54 -16.63
CA GLN A 118 6.77 -11.42 -15.37
C GLN A 118 8.20 -10.92 -15.66
N ALA A 119 8.67 -9.94 -14.87
CA ALA A 119 9.97 -9.30 -15.03
C ALA A 119 10.81 -9.35 -13.75
N TRP A 120 10.15 -9.26 -12.59
CA TRP A 120 10.74 -9.42 -11.25
C TRP A 120 9.83 -10.28 -10.37
N GLY A 121 10.29 -10.59 -9.16
CA GLY A 121 9.64 -11.47 -8.18
C GLY A 121 10.66 -12.02 -7.21
#